data_AF-A0A016VKG1-F1
#
_entry.id   AF-A0A016VKG1-F1
#
_cell.length_a   1.000
_cell.length_b   1.000
_cell.length_c   1.000
_cell.angle_alpha   90.00
_cell.angle_beta   90.00
_cell.angle_gamma   90.00
#
_symmetry.space_group_name_H-M   'P 1'
#
loop_
_entity.id
_entity.type
_entity.pdbx_description
1 polymer ?
#
loop_
_entity_poly.entity_id
_entity_poly.type
_entity_poly.pdbx_seq_one_letter_code
_entity_poly.pdbx_strand_id
1 'polypeptide(L)' 'MCEDWYKIFDIYFVLSVIAVIYYAYILYLITSSTSLALRSPYFRIFVVTGIFDIIGVIALEYTREELIIGFGSVLH' A
#
# COMPACT_ATOMS: atom_id res chain seq x y z
N MET A 1 -14.63 21.86 -6.61
CA MET A 1 -13.62 20.97 -7.23
C MET A 1 -12.19 21.18 -6.70
N CYS A 2 -11.83 22.34 -6.14
CA CYS A 2 -10.47 22.55 -5.60
C CYS A 2 -10.33 22.31 -4.07
N GLU A 3 -11.43 22.14 -3.34
CA GLU A 3 -11.41 22.08 -1.87
C GLU A 3 -11.31 20.66 -1.29
N ASP A 4 -11.58 19.56 -2.02
CA ASP A 4 -11.61 18.23 -1.36
C ASP A 4 -10.25 17.52 -1.23
N TRP A 5 -9.17 18.10 -1.80
CA TRP A 5 -7.83 17.50 -1.78
C TRP A 5 -7.23 17.34 -0.38
N TYR A 6 -7.55 18.26 0.55
CA TYR A 6 -7.03 18.17 1.92
C TYR A 6 -7.68 17.04 2.73
N LYS A 7 -8.89 16.60 2.37
CA LYS A 7 -9.58 15.49 3.05
C LYS A 7 -8.97 14.13 2.70
N ILE A 8 -8.32 14.05 1.54
CA ILE A 8 -7.63 12.84 1.06
C ILE A 8 -6.26 12.71 1.73
N PHE A 9 -5.57 13.85 1.92
CA PHE A 9 -4.28 13.95 2.61
C PHE A 9 -4.40 13.87 4.14
N ASP A 10 -4.93 12.75 4.64
CA ASP A 10 -5.02 12.43 6.07
C ASP A 10 -3.83 11.56 6.52
N ILE A 11 -3.64 11.42 7.84
CA ILE A 11 -2.66 10.53 8.49
C ILE A 11 -2.75 9.12 7.92
N TYR A 12 -3.95 8.63 7.62
CA TYR A 12 -4.14 7.30 7.02
C TYR A 12 -3.54 7.18 5.61
N PHE A 13 -3.58 8.24 4.79
CA PHE A 13 -2.91 8.27 3.48
C PHE A 13 -1.39 8.25 3.64
N VAL A 14 -0.86 9.01 4.62
CA VAL A 14 0.59 8.99 4.90
C VAL A 14 1.05 7.61 5.35
N LEU A 15 0.28 6.94 6.21
CA LEU A 15 0.57 5.59 6.67
C LEU A 15 0.50 4.55 5.54
N SER A 16 -0.46 4.65 4.62
CA SER A 16 -0.57 3.73 3.49
C SER A 16 0.61 3.91 2.51
N VAL A 17 1.03 5.14 2.24
CA VAL A 17 2.23 5.44 1.45
C VAL A 17 3.49 4.86 2.10
N ILE A 18 3.68 5.05 3.41
CA ILE A 18 4.83 4.48 4.14
C ILE A 18 4.80 2.95 4.08
N ALA A 19 3.64 2.33 4.24
CA ALA A 19 3.50 0.88 4.17
C ALA A 19 3.90 0.35 2.79
N VAL A 20 3.43 0.97 1.70
CA VAL A 20 3.81 0.59 0.33
C VAL A 20 5.32 0.70 0.12
N ILE A 21 5.93 1.81 0.54
CA ILE A 21 7.38 2.03 0.42
C ILE A 21 8.15 0.95 1.21
N TYR A 22 7.73 0.67 2.43
CA TYR A 22 8.37 -0.33 3.28
C TYR A 22 8.31 -1.73 2.66
N TYR A 23 7.13 -2.16 2.21
CA TYR A 23 6.97 -3.46 1.57
C TYR A 23 7.76 -3.56 0.26
N ALA A 24 7.74 -2.52 -0.58
CA ALA A 24 8.53 -2.47 -1.81
C ALA A 24 10.04 -2.59 -1.51
N TYR A 25 10.52 -1.93 -0.45
CA TYR A 25 11.92 -2.01 -0.03
C TYR A 25 12.31 -3.41 0.44
N ILE A 26 11.48 -4.07 1.25
CA ILE A 26 11.73 -5.44 1.71
C ILE A 26 11.73 -6.41 0.52
N LEU A 27 10.80 -6.27 -0.42
CA LEU A 27 10.77 -7.07 -1.65
C LEU A 27 12.03 -6.88 -2.49
N TYR A 28 12.48 -5.64 -2.64
CA TYR A 28 13.73 -5.32 -3.32
C TYR A 28 14.93 -5.99 -2.63
N LEU A 29 15.03 -5.93 -1.30
CA LEU A 29 16.11 -6.57 -0.55
C LEU A 29 16.11 -8.10 -0.71
N ILE A 30 14.94 -8.74 -0.65
CA ILE A 30 14.83 -10.20 -0.81
C ILE A 30 15.20 -10.62 -2.23
N THR A 31 14.75 -9.88 -3.24
CA THR A 31 15.01 -10.20 -4.65
C THR A 31 16.45 -9.89 -5.10
N SER A 32 17.08 -8.87 -4.52
CA SER A 32 18.47 -8.49 -4.80
C SER A 32 19.49 -9.28 -3.98
N SER A 33 19.07 -9.97 -2.90
CA SER A 33 20.00 -10.72 -2.06
C SER A 33 20.50 -11.99 -2.73
N THR A 34 21.82 -12.19 -2.70
CA THR A 34 22.51 -13.40 -3.18
C THR A 34 22.65 -14.48 -2.10
N SER A 35 22.19 -14.22 -0.88
CA SER A 35 22.32 -15.13 0.25
C SER A 35 21.50 -16.41 0.04
N LEU A 36 22.12 -17.57 0.31
CA LEU A 36 21.47 -18.89 0.24
C LEU A 36 20.22 -18.99 1.12
N ALA A 37 20.21 -18.29 2.27
CA ALA A 37 19.07 -18.28 3.19
C ALA A 37 17.85 -17.55 2.59
N LEU A 38 18.09 -16.44 1.89
CA LEU A 38 17.06 -15.61 1.24
C LEU A 38 16.54 -16.22 -0.08
N ARG A 39 17.23 -17.24 -0.61
CA ARG A 39 16.82 -18.00 -1.79
C ARG A 39 15.88 -19.17 -1.48
N SER A 40 15.57 -19.40 -0.20
CA SER A 40 14.70 -20.49 0.23
C SER A 40 13.27 -20.33 -0.31
N PRO A 41 12.51 -21.43 -0.47
CA PRO A 41 11.13 -21.37 -0.94
C PRO A 41 10.22 -20.53 -0.03
N TYR A 42 10.56 -20.41 1.25
CA TYR A 42 9.86 -19.54 2.21
C TYR A 42 9.89 -18.07 1.77
N PHE A 43 11.04 -17.55 1.38
CA PHE A 43 11.16 -16.16 0.92
C PHE A 43 10.51 -15.93 -0.44
N ARG A 44 10.39 -16.95 -1.28
CA ARG A 44 9.62 -16.83 -2.54
C ARG A 44 8.13 -16.66 -2.29
N ILE A 45 7.57 -17.41 -1.33
CA ILE A 45 6.18 -17.22 -0.90
C ILE A 45 6.03 -15.82 -0.32
N PHE A 46 6.97 -15.38 0.51
CA PHE A 46 6.98 -14.04 1.09
C PHE A 46 6.98 -12.93 0.02
N VAL A 47 7.69 -13.11 -1.10
CA VAL A 47 7.67 -12.17 -2.22
C VAL A 47 6.27 -12.07 -2.83
N VAL A 48 5.63 -13.20 -3.09
CA VAL A 48 4.28 -13.22 -3.68
C VAL A 48 3.27 -12.59 -2.71
N THR A 49 3.31 -12.95 -1.43
CA THR A 49 2.41 -12.38 -0.42
C THR A 49 2.65 -10.89 -0.22
N GLY A 50 3.91 -10.42 -0.27
CA GLY A 50 4.22 -9.00 -0.17
C GLY A 50 3.70 -8.17 -1.35
N ILE A 51 3.67 -8.74 -2.56
CA ILE A 51 3.03 -8.10 -3.72
C ILE A 51 1.52 -7.96 -3.50
N PHE A 52 0.87 -9.03 -3.02
CA PHE A 52 -0.56 -8.98 -2.69
C PHE A 52 -0.87 -7.97 -1.59
N ASP A 53 0.01 -7.82 -0.60
CA ASP A 53 -0.19 -6.85 0.48
C ASP A 53 -0.13 -5.40 -0.04
N ILE A 54 0.82 -5.09 -0.93
CA ILE A 54 0.88 -3.78 -1.60
C ILE A 54 -0.40 -3.50 -2.38
N ILE A 55 -0.89 -4.48 -3.16
CA ILE A 55 -2.15 -4.35 -3.91
C ILE A 55 -3.32 -4.12 -2.95
N GLY A 56 -3.35 -4.84 -1.82
CA GLY A 56 -4.37 -4.69 -0.78
C GLY A 56 -4.39 -3.31 -0.16
N VAL A 57 -3.22 -2.75 0.19
CA VAL A 57 -3.09 -1.38 0.72
C VAL A 57 -3.59 -0.35 -0.29
N ILE A 58 -3.24 -0.49 -1.58
CA ILE A 58 -3.71 0.41 -2.64
C ILE A 58 -5.23 0.31 -2.81
N ALA A 59 -5.79 -0.91 -2.83
CA ALA A 59 -7.23 -1.12 -2.96
C ALA A 59 -8.02 -0.54 -1.77
N LEU A 60 -7.49 -0.66 -0.55
CA LEU A 60 -8.06 -0.07 0.64
C LEU A 60 -8.05 1.47 0.57
N GLU A 61 -6.93 2.06 0.12
CA GLU A 61 -6.83 3.51 -0.06
C GLU A 61 -7.83 4.00 -1.11
N TYR A 62 -7.91 3.33 -2.26
CA TYR A 62 -8.87 3.65 -3.33
C TYR A 62 -10.32 3.58 -2.83
N THR A 63 -10.67 2.52 -2.09
CA THR A 63 -12.02 2.39 -1.51
C THR A 63 -12.30 3.50 -0.50
N ARG A 64 -11.27 3.93 0.26
CA ARG A 64 -11.40 5.04 1.21
C ARG A 64 -11.63 6.37 0.51
N GLU A 65 -10.90 6.64 -0.58
CA GLU A 65 -11.11 7.81 -1.42
C GLU A 65 -12.54 7.84 -1.99
N GLU A 66 -13.03 6.71 -2.52
CA GLU A 66 -14.41 6.59 -3.00
C GLU A 66 -15.44 6.83 -1.89
N LEU A 67 -15.19 6.39 -0.66
CA LEU A 67 -16.09 6.61 0.47
C LEU A 67 -16.14 8.09 0.88
N ILE A 68 -14.99 8.76 0.88
CA ILE A 68 -14.86 10.19 1.22
C ILE A 68 -15.49 11.07 0.13
N ILE A 69 -15.24 10.78 -1.15
CA ILE A 69 -15.68 11.62 -2.28
C ILE A 69 -17.11 11.26 -2.71
N GLY A 70 -17.42 9.96 -2.78
CA GLY A 70 -18.70 9.43 -3.27
C GLY A 70 -19.85 9.58 -2.28
N PHE A 71 -19.64 9.33 -0.98
CA PHE A 71 -20.67 9.51 0.05
C PHE A 71 -20.56 10.86 0.80
N GLY A 72 -19.38 11.47 0.88
CA GLY A 72 -19.19 12.78 1.52
C GLY A 72 -19.83 13.95 0.76
N SER A 73 -20.15 13.79 -0.53
CA SER A 73 -20.91 14.78 -1.31
C SER A 73 -22.43 14.76 -1.05
N VAL A 74 -22.96 13.75 -0.37
CA VAL A 74 -24.40 13.58 -0.11
C VAL A 74 -24.80 14.12 1.28
N LEU A 75 -23.84 14.39 2.17
CA LEU A 75 -24.07 14.83 3.55
C LEU A 75 -23.73 16.32 3.82
N HIS A 76 -23.58 17.13 2.78
CA HIS A 76 -23.40 18.58 2.88
C HIS A 76 -24.40 19.36 2.02
#